data_AF-A0A958JQ93-F1
#
_entry.id   AF-A0A958JQ93-F1
#
_cell.length_a   1.000
_cell.length_b   1.000
_cell.length_c   1.000
_cell.angle_alpha   90.00
_cell.angle_beta   90.00
_cell.angle_gamma   90.00
#
_symmetry.space_group_name_H-M   'P 1'
#
loop_
_entity.id
_entity.type
_entity.pdbx_description
1 polymer ?
#
loop_
_entity_poly.entity_id
_entity_poly.type
_entity_poly.pdbx_seq_one_letter_code
_entity_poly.pdbx_strand_id
1 'polypeptide(L)'
;MRKPLLLLLTLFLFCCSSSSPPELLPPESTSGEILPWRQVSFQFARDESGDTQWWLDNLIAYEVVYPVLTQRDLTIPLFRFHRRSAPDATGHQFSVIFMAKEKEIERIVFKVLSSPLISRLKEQGVLLQVFRTDISRGETPKLSDSSDPSWPESIQSAWPYLADGGSRFWIEIVEDCRRKEGEIIPDSELIPVHKKVHLCVSRLWKENAQHAVFHHLNAIFGFAPVALSKEVIF
;
A
#
# COMPACT_ATOMS: atom_id res chain seq x y z
N MET A 1 59.73 20.67 40.08
CA MET A 1 60.07 21.71 39.08
C MET A 1 59.64 21.22 37.70
N ARG A 2 58.89 22.07 36.97
CA ARG A 2 58.65 22.10 35.51
C ARG A 2 58.02 20.86 34.81
N LYS A 3 56.75 21.00 34.43
CA LYS A 3 56.26 20.59 33.10
C LYS A 3 56.70 21.68 32.09
N PRO A 4 56.96 21.38 30.79
CA PRO A 4 55.85 21.42 29.83
C PRO A 4 55.98 20.56 28.54
N LEU A 5 54.82 20.45 27.87
CA LEU A 5 54.53 20.52 26.41
C LEU A 5 54.83 19.38 25.40
N LEU A 6 53.72 18.98 24.73
CA LEU A 6 53.49 18.69 23.29
C LEU A 6 54.43 17.70 22.58
N LEU A 7 53.99 16.72 21.79
CA LEU A 7 53.10 16.66 20.61
C LEU A 7 53.02 15.12 20.34
N LEU A 8 51.95 14.45 19.90
CA LEU A 8 51.35 14.56 18.58
C LEU A 8 50.09 13.68 18.55
N LEU A 9 48.95 14.36 18.49
CA LEU A 9 47.68 13.86 17.99
C LEU A 9 47.81 13.75 16.47
N THR A 10 47.55 12.57 15.88
CA THR A 10 46.96 12.35 14.53
C THR A 10 47.20 10.89 14.13
N LEU A 11 46.27 9.98 14.48
CA LEU A 11 46.13 8.76 13.70
C LEU A 11 45.14 9.08 12.56
N PHE A 12 45.70 9.14 11.36
CA PHE A 12 44.99 9.29 10.09
C PHE A 12 43.96 8.17 9.92
N LEU A 13 42.67 8.52 9.99
CA LEU A 13 41.62 7.79 9.29
C LEU A 13 40.98 8.72 8.26
N PHE A 14 41.82 9.20 7.34
CA PHE A 14 41.37 9.62 6.01
C PHE A 14 41.39 8.39 5.11
N CYS A 15 40.27 7.69 5.04
CA CYS A 15 39.94 6.90 3.86
C CYS A 15 38.57 7.37 3.37
N CYS A 16 38.55 8.57 2.80
CA CYS A 16 37.50 8.95 1.86
C CYS A 16 37.76 8.15 0.58
N SER A 17 37.28 6.91 0.51
CA SER A 17 37.11 6.28 -0.79
C SER A 17 35.87 6.89 -1.43
N SER A 18 36.12 7.77 -2.38
CA SER A 18 35.15 8.21 -3.38
C SER A 18 34.70 7.02 -4.23
N SER A 19 33.82 6.20 -3.69
CA SER A 19 32.87 5.47 -4.50
C SER A 19 31.77 6.47 -4.84
N SER A 20 31.60 6.77 -6.13
CA SER A 20 30.34 7.34 -6.62
C SER A 20 29.20 6.57 -5.94
N PRO A 21 28.16 7.25 -5.42
CA PRO A 21 27.02 6.54 -4.87
C PRO A 21 26.58 5.53 -5.94
N PRO A 22 26.38 4.25 -5.58
CA PRO A 22 25.91 3.27 -6.54
C PRO A 22 24.68 3.88 -7.21
N GLU A 23 24.71 3.96 -8.53
CA GLU A 23 23.53 4.34 -9.29
C GLU A 23 22.47 3.32 -8.90
N LEU A 24 21.47 3.78 -8.14
CA LEU A 24 20.31 2.98 -7.78
C LEU A 24 19.57 2.79 -9.09
N LEU A 25 19.94 1.75 -9.84
CA LEU A 25 19.13 1.28 -10.94
C LEU A 25 17.75 1.04 -10.32
N PRO A 26 16.66 1.61 -10.88
CA PRO A 26 15.35 1.09 -10.56
C PRO A 26 15.41 -0.44 -10.80
N PRO A 27 14.56 -1.26 -10.17
CA PRO A 27 14.23 -2.56 -10.73
C PRO A 27 13.72 -2.34 -12.17
N GLU A 28 14.65 -2.22 -13.12
CA GLU A 28 14.41 -2.49 -14.51
C GLU A 28 13.85 -3.90 -14.56
N SER A 29 12.85 -4.11 -15.41
CA SER A 29 12.46 -5.46 -15.74
C SER A 29 13.69 -6.14 -16.30
N THR A 30 14.34 -6.97 -15.48
CA THR A 30 15.59 -7.66 -15.83
C THR A 30 15.40 -8.63 -17.01
N SER A 31 14.19 -8.73 -17.55
CA SER A 31 13.78 -9.56 -18.68
C SER A 31 13.35 -8.78 -19.94
N GLY A 32 13.32 -7.44 -19.94
CA GLY A 32 12.73 -6.67 -21.05
C GLY A 32 11.22 -6.87 -21.23
N GLU A 33 10.56 -7.52 -20.27
CA GLU A 33 9.11 -7.70 -20.29
C GLU A 33 8.40 -6.43 -19.83
N ILE A 34 7.32 -6.10 -20.53
CA ILE A 34 6.47 -4.95 -20.23
C ILE A 34 5.54 -5.32 -19.06
N LEU A 35 5.59 -4.50 -18.00
CA LEU A 35 4.78 -4.65 -16.80
C LEU A 35 3.82 -3.45 -16.68
N PRO A 36 2.63 -3.50 -17.30
CA PRO A 36 1.67 -2.42 -17.19
C PRO A 36 1.09 -2.33 -15.78
N TRP A 37 0.65 -1.13 -15.42
CA TRP A 37 -0.18 -0.90 -14.24
C TRP A 37 -1.63 -1.25 -14.52
N ARG A 38 -2.25 -1.93 -13.56
CA ARG A 38 -3.68 -2.21 -13.55
C ARG A 38 -4.27 -1.83 -12.21
N GLN A 39 -5.53 -1.40 -12.26
CA GLN A 39 -6.32 -1.10 -11.09
C GLN A 39 -7.61 -1.92 -11.10
N VAL A 40 -7.91 -2.55 -9.96
CA VAL A 40 -9.22 -3.13 -9.67
C VAL A 40 -9.83 -2.38 -8.49
N SER A 41 -11.03 -1.87 -8.67
CA SER A 41 -11.69 -1.02 -7.69
C SER A 41 -13.05 -1.57 -7.31
N PHE A 42 -13.39 -1.44 -6.04
CA PHE A 42 -14.63 -1.89 -5.42
C PHE A 42 -15.33 -0.66 -4.86
N GLN A 43 -16.55 -0.40 -5.32
CA GLN A 43 -17.37 0.70 -4.81
C GLN A 43 -18.44 0.15 -3.89
N PHE A 44 -18.52 0.65 -2.67
CA PHE A 44 -19.46 0.19 -1.66
C PHE A 44 -20.57 1.20 -1.41
N ALA A 45 -21.71 0.68 -0.96
CA ALA A 45 -22.74 1.50 -0.36
C ALA A 45 -22.24 2.03 1.00
N ARG A 46 -22.59 3.28 1.30
CA ARG A 46 -22.54 3.81 2.67
C ARG A 46 -23.63 3.12 3.50
N ASP A 47 -23.47 3.14 4.82
CA ASP A 47 -24.55 2.65 5.69
C ASP A 47 -25.75 3.62 5.72
N GLU A 48 -26.77 3.26 6.48
CA GLU A 48 -28.01 4.05 6.61
C GLU A 48 -27.77 5.47 7.15
N SER A 49 -26.69 5.68 7.91
CA SER A 49 -26.28 6.99 8.44
C SER A 49 -25.47 7.80 7.43
N GLY A 50 -25.08 7.21 6.30
CA GLY A 50 -24.17 7.80 5.32
C GLY A 50 -22.69 7.58 5.67
N ASP A 51 -22.38 6.75 6.66
CA ASP A 51 -21.02 6.52 7.12
C ASP A 51 -20.28 5.48 6.27
N THR A 52 -18.95 5.62 6.30
CA THR A 52 -18.04 4.73 5.58
C THR A 52 -17.80 3.47 6.39
N GLN A 53 -18.11 2.33 5.80
CA GLN A 53 -17.88 1.04 6.43
C GLN A 53 -16.45 0.55 6.17
N TRP A 54 -15.47 1.19 6.81
CA TRP A 54 -14.03 0.94 6.61
C TRP A 54 -13.57 -0.51 6.83
N TRP A 55 -14.36 -1.32 7.52
CA TRP A 55 -14.10 -2.75 7.69
C TRP A 55 -14.25 -3.54 6.38
N LEU A 56 -15.01 -3.04 5.39
CA LEU A 56 -15.13 -3.65 4.06
C LEU A 56 -13.79 -3.69 3.32
N ASP A 57 -12.95 -2.67 3.52
CA ASP A 57 -11.63 -2.60 2.89
C ASP A 57 -10.72 -3.71 3.41
N ASN A 58 -10.72 -3.95 4.73
CA ASN A 58 -9.97 -5.05 5.34
C ASN A 58 -10.48 -6.40 4.83
N LEU A 59 -11.80 -6.57 4.75
CA LEU A 59 -12.45 -7.78 4.25
C LEU A 59 -12.02 -8.08 2.81
N ILE A 60 -12.13 -7.10 1.91
CA ILE A 60 -11.75 -7.31 0.51
C ILE A 60 -10.25 -7.46 0.35
N ALA A 61 -9.44 -6.67 1.05
CA ALA A 61 -7.99 -6.77 0.98
C ALA A 61 -7.52 -8.16 1.37
N TYR A 62 -7.96 -8.69 2.51
CA TYR A 62 -7.43 -9.92 3.07
C TYR A 62 -8.12 -11.19 2.55
N GLU A 63 -9.44 -11.19 2.37
CA GLU A 63 -10.16 -12.42 1.95
C GLU A 63 -10.21 -12.59 0.42
N VAL A 64 -10.00 -11.52 -0.35
CA VAL A 64 -10.13 -11.57 -1.83
C VAL A 64 -8.82 -11.23 -2.53
N VAL A 65 -8.23 -10.07 -2.25
CA VAL A 65 -7.15 -9.55 -3.07
C VAL A 65 -5.79 -10.15 -2.70
N TYR A 66 -5.41 -10.08 -1.43
CA TYR A 66 -4.10 -10.50 -0.96
C TYR A 66 -3.79 -11.99 -1.21
N PRO A 67 -4.73 -12.93 -1.01
CA PRO A 67 -4.51 -14.35 -1.32
C PRO A 67 -4.31 -14.61 -2.82
N VAL A 68 -4.80 -13.71 -3.68
CA VAL A 68 -4.56 -13.77 -5.13
C VAL A 68 -3.17 -13.22 -5.44
N LEU A 69 -2.81 -12.04 -4.91
CA LEU A 69 -1.52 -11.40 -5.20
C LEU A 69 -0.30 -12.17 -4.68
N THR A 70 -0.46 -12.97 -3.63
CA THR A 70 0.64 -13.70 -2.97
C THR A 70 0.79 -15.15 -3.43
N GLN A 71 0.09 -15.54 -4.50
CA GLN A 71 0.24 -16.88 -5.07
C GLN A 71 1.66 -17.07 -5.60
N ARG A 72 2.27 -18.21 -5.26
CA ARG A 72 3.67 -18.52 -5.57
C ARG A 72 4.03 -18.45 -7.05
N ASP A 73 3.05 -18.60 -7.92
CA ASP A 73 3.21 -18.61 -9.38
C ASP A 73 2.93 -17.26 -10.04
N LEU A 74 2.74 -16.19 -9.26
CA LEU A 74 2.60 -14.82 -9.74
C LEU A 74 3.80 -13.98 -9.33
N THR A 75 4.25 -13.13 -10.24
CA THR A 75 5.27 -12.12 -9.95
C THR A 75 4.62 -10.74 -9.94
N ILE A 76 4.43 -10.17 -8.74
CA ILE A 76 3.87 -8.83 -8.55
C ILE A 76 4.95 -7.93 -7.93
N PRO A 77 5.71 -7.18 -8.75
CA PRO A 77 6.84 -6.40 -8.22
C PRO A 77 6.39 -5.29 -7.28
N LEU A 78 5.29 -4.61 -7.63
CA LEU A 78 4.72 -3.53 -6.86
C LEU A 78 3.20 -3.64 -6.86
N PHE A 79 2.59 -3.47 -5.69
CA PHE A 79 1.16 -3.22 -5.57
C PHE A 79 0.90 -2.21 -4.46
N ARG A 80 -0.24 -1.54 -4.52
CA ARG A 80 -0.70 -0.71 -3.42
C ARG A 80 -2.20 -0.79 -3.25
N PHE A 81 -2.63 -0.61 -2.02
CA PHE A 81 -4.03 -0.38 -1.69
C PHE A 81 -4.32 1.12 -1.64
N HIS A 82 -5.47 1.50 -2.17
CA HIS A 82 -5.94 2.87 -2.14
C HIS A 82 -7.37 2.89 -1.59
N ARG A 83 -7.60 3.79 -0.64
CA ARG A 83 -8.87 3.94 0.08
C ARG A 83 -9.37 5.35 -0.15
N ARG A 84 -10.62 5.51 -0.57
CA ARG A 84 -11.26 6.80 -0.80
C ARG A 84 -12.65 6.78 -0.19
N SER A 85 -13.01 7.87 0.47
CA SER A 85 -14.39 8.12 0.89
C SER A 85 -14.70 9.60 0.73
N ALA A 86 -15.05 10.00 -0.49
CA ALA A 86 -15.39 11.38 -0.80
C ALA A 86 -16.92 11.59 -0.73
N PRO A 87 -17.40 12.82 -0.46
CA PRO A 87 -18.81 13.18 -0.53
C PRO A 87 -19.23 13.44 -1.98
N ASP A 88 -18.95 12.50 -2.87
CA ASP A 88 -19.29 12.55 -4.30
C ASP A 88 -19.94 11.24 -4.76
N ALA A 89 -20.28 11.15 -6.04
CA ALA A 89 -20.90 9.96 -6.62
C ALA A 89 -19.99 8.71 -6.59
N THR A 90 -18.67 8.88 -6.42
CA THR A 90 -17.75 7.76 -6.21
C THR A 90 -17.87 7.23 -4.79
N GLY A 91 -18.04 8.10 -3.80
CA GLY A 91 -18.32 7.67 -2.43
C GLY A 91 -17.19 6.84 -1.83
N HIS A 92 -17.55 5.73 -1.18
CA HIS A 92 -16.62 4.76 -0.60
C HIS A 92 -16.09 3.83 -1.69
N GLN A 93 -14.78 3.93 -1.94
CA GLN A 93 -14.05 3.09 -2.89
C GLN A 93 -12.78 2.52 -2.26
N PHE A 94 -12.60 1.21 -2.44
CA PHE A 94 -11.35 0.52 -2.22
C PHE A 94 -10.73 0.14 -3.56
N SER A 95 -9.40 0.21 -3.70
CA SER A 95 -8.73 -0.16 -4.93
C SER A 95 -7.41 -0.85 -4.66
N VAL A 96 -7.09 -1.83 -5.49
CA VAL A 96 -5.75 -2.38 -5.61
C VAL A 96 -5.17 -1.95 -6.94
N ILE A 97 -3.96 -1.39 -6.89
CA ILE A 97 -3.21 -0.93 -8.05
C ILE A 97 -1.92 -1.74 -8.09
N PHE A 98 -1.62 -2.44 -9.18
CA PHE A 98 -0.50 -3.37 -9.23
C PHE A 98 0.15 -3.42 -10.61
N MET A 99 1.43 -3.79 -10.63
CA MET A 99 2.17 -4.11 -11.85
C MET A 99 2.27 -5.61 -12.01
N ALA A 100 1.98 -6.12 -13.20
CA ALA A 100 2.12 -7.53 -13.53
C ALA A 100 2.16 -7.72 -15.04
N LYS A 101 2.55 -8.90 -15.52
CA LYS A 101 2.45 -9.24 -16.95
C LYS A 101 0.99 -9.37 -17.36
N GLU A 102 0.65 -9.12 -18.62
CA GLU A 102 -0.75 -9.18 -19.09
C GLU A 102 -1.44 -10.51 -18.78
N LYS A 103 -0.72 -11.62 -18.94
CA LYS A 103 -1.23 -12.95 -18.58
C LYS A 103 -1.54 -13.08 -17.08
N GLU A 104 -0.74 -12.47 -16.22
CA GLU A 104 -0.95 -12.48 -14.77
C GLU A 104 -2.11 -11.55 -14.37
N ILE A 105 -2.22 -10.39 -15.02
CA ILE A 105 -3.34 -9.44 -14.86
C ILE A 105 -4.67 -10.15 -15.06
N GLU A 106 -4.84 -10.82 -16.20
CA GLU A 106 -6.09 -11.53 -16.51
C GLU A 106 -6.41 -12.60 -15.47
N ARG A 107 -5.38 -13.33 -15.01
CA ARG A 107 -5.55 -14.35 -13.96
C ARG A 107 -5.96 -13.73 -12.62
N ILE A 108 -5.35 -12.63 -12.23
CA ILE A 108 -5.65 -11.90 -10.98
C ILE A 108 -7.08 -11.37 -11.03
N VAL A 109 -7.41 -10.66 -12.10
CA VAL A 109 -8.73 -10.08 -12.32
C VAL A 109 -9.80 -11.16 -12.31
N PHE A 110 -9.58 -12.26 -13.04
CA PHE A 110 -10.52 -13.38 -13.06
C PHE A 110 -10.75 -13.96 -11.66
N LYS A 111 -9.68 -14.22 -10.89
CA LYS A 111 -9.80 -14.77 -9.52
C LYS A 111 -10.51 -13.83 -8.56
N VAL A 112 -10.20 -12.54 -8.62
CA VAL A 112 -10.87 -11.51 -7.81
C VAL A 112 -12.36 -11.45 -8.13
N LEU A 113 -12.72 -11.36 -9.41
CA LEU A 113 -14.12 -11.24 -9.85
C LEU A 113 -14.94 -12.52 -9.64
N SER A 114 -14.29 -13.69 -9.65
CA SER A 114 -14.94 -14.99 -9.43
C SER A 114 -15.06 -15.36 -7.95
N SER A 115 -14.66 -14.47 -7.04
CA SER A 115 -14.78 -14.72 -5.60
C SER A 115 -16.26 -14.83 -5.17
N PRO A 116 -16.66 -15.92 -4.50
CA PRO A 116 -18.03 -16.05 -3.97
C PRO A 116 -18.41 -14.89 -3.03
N LEU A 117 -17.44 -14.36 -2.28
CA LEU A 117 -17.63 -13.21 -1.42
C LEU A 117 -18.05 -11.96 -2.20
N ILE A 118 -17.47 -11.73 -3.38
CA ILE A 118 -17.81 -10.59 -4.23
C ILE A 118 -19.25 -10.71 -4.74
N SER A 119 -19.66 -11.89 -5.22
CA SER A 119 -21.05 -12.11 -5.66
C SER A 119 -22.03 -11.89 -4.51
N ARG A 120 -21.75 -12.46 -3.34
CA ARG A 120 -22.59 -12.29 -2.14
C ARG A 120 -22.73 -10.82 -1.72
N LEU A 121 -21.64 -10.06 -1.68
CA LEU A 121 -21.69 -8.64 -1.32
C LEU A 121 -22.48 -7.80 -2.33
N LYS A 122 -22.45 -8.18 -3.61
CA LYS A 122 -23.29 -7.55 -4.65
C LYS A 122 -24.77 -7.87 -4.46
N GLU A 123 -25.10 -9.14 -4.22
CA GLU A 123 -26.47 -9.59 -3.96
C GLU A 123 -27.08 -8.91 -2.73
N GLN A 124 -26.26 -8.62 -1.72
CA GLN A 124 -26.66 -7.90 -0.51
C GLN A 124 -26.73 -6.37 -0.69
N GLY A 125 -26.38 -5.84 -1.87
CA GLY A 125 -26.32 -4.39 -2.12
C GLY A 125 -25.21 -3.64 -1.37
N VAL A 126 -24.31 -4.35 -0.69
CA VAL A 126 -23.17 -3.78 0.04
C VAL A 126 -22.08 -3.34 -0.95
N LEU A 127 -21.79 -4.17 -1.94
CA LEU A 127 -20.87 -3.87 -3.04
C LEU A 127 -21.68 -3.46 -4.27
N LEU A 128 -21.58 -2.19 -4.66
CA LEU A 128 -22.34 -1.63 -5.78
C LEU A 128 -21.75 -2.07 -7.11
N GLN A 129 -20.43 -1.94 -7.26
CA GLN A 129 -19.75 -2.28 -8.50
C GLN A 129 -18.28 -2.63 -8.29
N VAL A 130 -17.74 -3.40 -9.25
CA VAL A 130 -16.30 -3.65 -9.38
C VAL A 130 -15.87 -3.22 -10.77
N PHE A 131 -14.86 -2.36 -10.87
CA PHE A 131 -14.36 -1.85 -12.14
C PHE A 131 -12.86 -2.06 -12.30
N ARG A 132 -12.44 -2.12 -13.56
CA ARG A 132 -11.07 -2.40 -13.99
C ARG A 132 -10.58 -1.20 -14.79
N THR A 133 -9.37 -0.76 -14.53
CA THR A 133 -8.79 0.39 -15.21
C THR A 133 -7.34 0.10 -15.57
N ASP A 134 -7.00 0.34 -16.84
CA ASP A 134 -5.61 0.50 -17.25
C ASP A 134 -5.18 1.92 -16.89
N ILE A 135 -4.16 2.05 -16.06
CA ILE A 135 -3.61 3.34 -15.65
C ILE A 135 -2.20 3.57 -16.21
N SER A 136 -1.69 2.65 -17.01
CA SER A 136 -0.42 2.82 -17.74
C SER A 136 -0.59 3.93 -18.76
N ARG A 137 0.46 4.74 -18.96
CA ARG A 137 0.42 5.87 -19.90
C ARG A 137 1.35 5.61 -21.07
N GLY A 138 0.80 5.74 -22.27
CA GLY A 138 1.55 5.53 -23.52
C GLY A 138 1.87 4.07 -23.80
N GLU A 139 2.74 3.84 -24.79
CA GLU A 139 3.09 2.51 -25.30
C GLU A 139 4.07 1.76 -24.37
N THR A 140 4.79 2.48 -23.52
CA THR A 140 5.77 1.93 -22.58
C THR A 140 5.39 2.34 -21.16
N PRO A 141 4.76 1.45 -20.39
CA PRO A 141 4.41 1.68 -18.99
C PRO A 141 5.62 2.11 -18.16
N LYS A 142 5.44 3.15 -17.35
CA LYS A 142 6.46 3.66 -16.42
C LYS A 142 6.04 3.41 -14.98
N LEU A 143 7.02 3.29 -14.08
CA LEU A 143 6.77 3.22 -12.64
C LEU A 143 5.92 4.40 -12.15
N SER A 144 6.20 5.60 -12.67
CA SER A 144 5.53 6.85 -12.33
C SER A 144 4.09 6.98 -12.85
N ASP A 145 3.61 6.08 -13.70
CA ASP A 145 2.24 6.17 -14.26
C ASP A 145 1.16 6.08 -13.18
N SER A 146 1.47 5.41 -12.06
CA SER A 146 0.59 5.30 -10.89
C SER A 146 0.65 6.53 -9.96
N SER A 147 1.52 7.50 -10.23
CA SER A 147 1.72 8.69 -9.38
C SER A 147 0.87 9.87 -9.83
N ASP A 148 0.70 10.84 -8.92
CA ASP A 148 0.03 12.11 -9.25
C ASP A 148 0.90 12.89 -10.25
N PRO A 149 0.37 13.24 -11.45
CA PRO A 149 1.14 13.95 -12.47
C PRO A 149 1.56 15.37 -12.06
N SER A 150 0.94 15.95 -11.04
CA SER A 150 1.28 17.29 -10.53
C SER A 150 2.55 17.30 -9.65
N TRP A 151 3.01 16.15 -9.19
CA TRP A 151 4.20 16.06 -8.35
C TRP A 151 5.50 16.19 -9.18
N PRO A 152 6.61 16.64 -8.57
CA PRO A 152 7.93 16.54 -9.19
C PRO A 152 8.26 15.11 -9.62
N GLU A 153 8.98 14.95 -10.74
CA GLU A 153 9.33 13.65 -11.31
C GLU A 153 10.04 12.72 -10.31
N SER A 154 10.94 13.27 -9.48
CA SER A 154 11.63 12.50 -8.43
C SER A 154 10.66 11.87 -7.43
N ILE A 155 9.58 12.58 -7.06
CA ILE A 155 8.53 12.06 -6.19
C ILE A 155 7.69 11.05 -6.96
N GLN A 156 7.31 11.34 -8.19
CA GLN A 156 6.52 10.40 -9.00
C GLN A 156 7.22 9.05 -9.18
N SER A 157 8.53 9.03 -9.36
CA SER A 157 9.31 7.80 -9.54
C SER A 157 9.56 7.04 -8.23
N ALA A 158 9.70 7.75 -7.10
CA ALA A 158 9.94 7.12 -5.79
C ALA A 158 8.65 6.65 -5.10
N TRP A 159 7.53 7.32 -5.37
CA TRP A 159 6.25 7.08 -4.71
C TRP A 159 5.73 5.63 -4.78
N PRO A 160 5.82 4.91 -5.91
CA PRO A 160 5.35 3.52 -5.99
C PRO A 160 6.00 2.60 -4.95
N TYR A 161 7.29 2.78 -4.65
CA TYR A 161 7.99 2.00 -3.62
C TYR A 161 7.48 2.28 -2.21
N LEU A 162 7.29 3.56 -1.89
CA LEU A 162 6.74 3.96 -0.59
C LEU A 162 5.31 3.44 -0.42
N ALA A 163 4.48 3.54 -1.47
CA ALA A 163 3.10 3.09 -1.44
C ALA A 163 2.99 1.56 -1.33
N ASP A 164 3.88 0.81 -1.99
CA ASP A 164 3.97 -0.65 -1.85
C ASP A 164 4.38 -1.05 -0.43
N GLY A 165 5.44 -0.47 0.10
CA GLY A 165 5.87 -0.72 1.49
C GLY A 165 4.77 -0.40 2.52
N GLY A 166 4.07 0.72 2.35
CA GLY A 166 2.94 1.08 3.21
C GLY A 166 1.77 0.10 3.09
N SER A 167 1.52 -0.43 1.89
CA SER A 167 0.44 -1.41 1.66
C SER A 167 0.77 -2.77 2.24
N ARG A 168 2.03 -3.22 2.13
CA ARG A 168 2.53 -4.45 2.77
C ARG A 168 2.46 -4.35 4.29
N PHE A 169 2.95 -3.24 4.85
CA PHE A 169 2.86 -2.98 6.27
C PHE A 169 1.41 -3.02 6.77
N TRP A 170 0.49 -2.36 6.07
CA TRP A 170 -0.92 -2.36 6.45
C TRP A 170 -1.56 -3.76 6.37
N ILE A 171 -1.35 -4.51 5.29
CA ILE A 171 -1.98 -5.84 5.14
C ILE A 171 -1.42 -6.86 6.14
N GLU A 172 -0.16 -6.74 6.55
CA GLU A 172 0.42 -7.56 7.62
C GLU A 172 -0.24 -7.30 8.98
N ILE A 173 -0.60 -6.05 9.29
CA ILE A 173 -1.37 -5.71 10.50
C ILE A 173 -2.79 -6.29 10.40
N VAL A 174 -3.44 -6.18 9.24
CA VAL A 174 -4.76 -6.77 8.99
C VAL A 174 -4.70 -8.29 9.18
N GLU A 175 -3.68 -8.94 8.64
CA GLU A 175 -3.43 -10.38 8.77
C GLU A 175 -3.26 -10.80 10.23
N ASP A 176 -2.40 -10.12 11.00
CA ASP A 176 -2.19 -10.42 12.41
C ASP A 176 -3.49 -10.27 13.23
N CYS A 177 -4.22 -9.17 13.02
CA CYS A 177 -5.53 -8.96 13.64
C CYS A 177 -6.55 -10.04 13.23
N ARG A 178 -6.53 -10.48 11.97
CA ARG A 178 -7.46 -11.48 11.45
C ARG A 178 -7.14 -12.88 11.98
N ARG A 179 -5.87 -13.27 12.05
CA ARG A 179 -5.43 -14.58 12.58
C ARG A 179 -5.82 -14.78 14.04
N LYS A 180 -5.86 -13.71 14.84
CA LYS A 180 -6.31 -13.75 16.25
C LYS A 180 -7.78 -14.16 16.43
N GLU A 181 -8.62 -14.00 15.40
CA GLU A 181 -10.02 -14.43 15.43
C GLU A 181 -10.19 -15.91 15.06
N GLY A 182 -9.11 -16.61 14.67
CA GLY A 182 -9.10 -18.03 14.32
C GLY A 182 -8.70 -18.28 12.86
N GLU A 183 -8.10 -19.45 12.58
CA GLU A 183 -7.58 -19.77 11.24
C GLU A 183 -8.71 -20.00 10.22
N ILE A 184 -9.77 -20.70 10.62
CA ILE A 184 -10.92 -21.02 9.77
C ILE A 184 -12.12 -20.25 10.32
N ILE A 185 -12.67 -19.35 9.50
CA ILE A 185 -13.88 -18.60 9.82
C ILE A 185 -14.98 -19.05 8.87
N PRO A 186 -16.14 -19.50 9.40
CA PRO A 186 -17.30 -19.79 8.57
C PRO A 186 -17.71 -18.57 7.74
N ASP A 187 -18.19 -18.79 6.52
CA ASP A 187 -18.61 -17.70 5.63
C ASP A 187 -19.64 -16.75 6.27
N SER A 188 -20.51 -17.27 7.14
CA SER A 188 -21.52 -16.50 7.89
C SER A 188 -20.91 -15.55 8.93
N GLU A 189 -19.69 -15.84 9.40
CA GLU A 189 -18.97 -15.10 10.45
C GLU A 189 -17.98 -14.07 9.87
N LEU A 190 -17.72 -14.09 8.55
CA LEU A 190 -16.73 -13.20 7.93
C LEU A 190 -16.99 -11.71 8.20
N ILE A 191 -18.25 -11.27 8.11
CA ILE A 191 -18.62 -9.87 8.37
C ILE A 191 -18.37 -9.47 9.84
N PRO A 192 -18.95 -10.15 10.86
CA PRO A 192 -18.70 -9.77 12.24
C PRO A 192 -17.22 -9.88 12.63
N VAL A 193 -16.48 -10.87 12.09
CA VAL A 193 -15.03 -10.98 12.28
C VAL A 193 -14.31 -9.76 11.71
N HIS A 194 -14.58 -9.35 10.46
CA HIS A 194 -13.86 -8.21 9.86
C HIS A 194 -14.20 -6.86 10.50
N LYS A 195 -15.37 -6.72 11.13
CA LYS A 195 -15.66 -5.58 12.02
C LYS A 195 -14.71 -5.54 13.23
N LYS A 196 -14.44 -6.70 13.87
CA LYS A 196 -13.44 -6.78 14.96
C LYS A 196 -12.02 -6.54 14.46
N VAL A 197 -11.66 -7.10 13.30
CA VAL A 197 -10.36 -6.86 12.66
C VAL A 197 -10.14 -5.36 12.44
N HIS A 198 -11.16 -4.65 11.95
CA HIS A 198 -11.09 -3.19 11.79
C HIS A 198 -10.83 -2.46 13.11
N LEU A 199 -11.48 -2.84 14.21
CA LEU A 199 -11.22 -2.26 15.53
C LEU A 199 -9.79 -2.56 16.00
N CYS A 200 -9.30 -3.78 15.80
CA CYS A 200 -7.92 -4.18 16.11
C CYS A 200 -6.90 -3.35 15.32
N VAL A 201 -7.07 -3.24 13.99
CA VAL A 201 -6.20 -2.46 13.09
C VAL A 201 -6.20 -0.99 13.50
N SER A 202 -7.37 -0.41 13.75
CA SER A 202 -7.51 1.00 14.16
C SER A 202 -6.84 1.28 15.50
N ARG A 203 -6.94 0.34 16.44
CA ARG A 203 -6.26 0.42 17.72
C ARG A 203 -4.74 0.33 17.56
N LEU A 204 -4.22 -0.65 16.82
CA LEU A 204 -2.78 -0.78 16.57
C LEU A 204 -2.22 0.43 15.82
N TRP A 205 -2.97 1.00 14.88
CA TRP A 205 -2.64 2.26 14.24
C TRP A 205 -2.46 3.38 15.26
N LYS A 206 -3.49 3.62 16.07
CA LYS A 206 -3.52 4.71 17.07
C LYS A 206 -2.46 4.55 18.17
N GLU A 207 -2.29 3.33 18.68
CA GLU A 207 -1.45 3.08 19.87
C GLU A 207 0.03 2.88 19.51
N ASN A 208 0.34 2.34 18.32
CA ASN A 208 1.69 1.91 17.98
C ASN A 208 2.15 2.41 16.61
N ALA A 209 1.44 2.07 15.53
CA ALA A 209 1.97 2.19 14.19
C ALA A 209 2.06 3.65 13.71
N GLN A 210 1.14 4.53 14.09
CA GLN A 210 1.20 5.94 13.69
C GLN A 210 2.50 6.59 14.18
N HIS A 211 2.89 6.34 15.44
CA HIS A 211 4.12 6.90 16.00
C HIS A 211 5.34 6.38 15.24
N ALA A 212 5.44 5.07 15.04
CA ALA A 212 6.56 4.47 14.33
C ALA A 212 6.69 5.00 12.88
N VAL A 213 5.58 5.05 12.14
CA VAL A 213 5.55 5.52 10.75
C VAL A 213 5.95 7.01 10.68
N PHE A 214 5.29 7.88 11.45
CA PHE A 214 5.61 9.31 11.41
C PHE A 214 7.00 9.62 11.94
N HIS A 215 7.49 8.90 12.96
CA HIS A 215 8.85 9.03 13.46
C HIS A 215 9.88 8.73 12.37
N HIS A 216 9.76 7.58 11.71
CA HIS A 216 10.71 7.18 10.66
C HIS A 216 10.64 8.10 9.44
N LEU A 217 9.44 8.44 8.97
CA LEU A 217 9.27 9.36 7.85
C LEU A 217 9.88 10.73 8.16
N ASN A 218 9.60 11.30 9.33
CA ASN A 218 10.19 12.58 9.70
C ASN A 218 11.70 12.48 9.86
N ALA A 219 12.24 11.40 10.43
CA ALA A 219 13.67 11.22 10.64
C ALA A 219 14.47 11.24 9.33
N ILE A 220 13.99 10.54 8.28
CA ILE A 220 14.69 10.51 6.99
C ILE A 220 14.66 11.86 6.24
N PHE A 221 13.70 12.73 6.57
CA PHE A 221 13.61 14.10 6.07
C PHE A 221 14.18 15.14 7.05
N GLY A 222 14.99 14.71 8.02
CA GLY A 222 15.69 15.62 8.94
C GLY A 222 14.79 16.32 9.95
N PHE A 223 13.67 15.69 10.33
CA PHE A 223 12.67 16.23 11.25
C PHE A 223 12.09 17.59 10.82
N ALA A 224 12.03 17.83 9.51
CA ALA A 224 11.35 19.01 8.98
C ALA A 224 9.87 19.04 9.44
N PRO A 225 9.32 20.21 9.82
CA PRO A 225 7.91 20.31 10.20
C PRO A 225 6.99 19.84 9.07
N VAL A 226 6.02 19.00 9.41
CA VAL A 226 4.99 18.55 8.47
C VAL A 226 3.88 19.62 8.40
N ALA A 227 3.72 20.23 7.22
CA ALA A 227 2.58 21.09 6.93
C ALA A 227 1.44 20.24 6.34
N LEU A 228 0.33 20.12 7.07
CA LEU A 228 -0.89 19.52 6.54
C LEU A 228 -1.70 20.62 5.85
N SER A 229 -1.95 20.49 4.54
CA SER A 229 -2.61 21.52 3.75
C SER A 229 -4.12 21.68 4.03
N LYS A 230 -4.71 20.75 4.79
CA LYS A 230 -6.07 20.80 5.37
C LYS A 230 -6.09 19.97 6.66
N GLU A 231 -7.05 20.23 7.56
CA GLU A 231 -7.39 19.29 8.63
C GLU A 231 -7.69 17.92 8.00
N VAL A 232 -6.86 16.92 8.32
CA VAL A 232 -7.09 15.53 7.94
C VAL A 232 -7.97 14.94 9.05
N ILE A 233 -9.28 14.98 8.84
CA ILE A 233 -10.23 14.22 9.66
C ILE A 233 -10.34 12.84 9.01
N PHE A 234 -9.95 11.79 9.74
CA PHE A 234 -10.14 10.39 9.36
C PHE A 234 -11.56 9.91 9.68
#